data_AF-A0A7J4GHY0-F1
#
_entry.id   AF-A0A7J4GHY0-F1
#
_cell.length_a   1.000
_cell.length_b   1.000
_cell.length_c   1.000
_cell.angle_alpha   90.00
_cell.angle_beta   90.00
_cell.angle_gamma   90.00
#
_symmetry.space_group_name_H-M   'P 1'
#
loop_
_entity.id
_entity.type
_entity.pdbx_description
1 polymer ?
#
loop_
_entity_poly.entity_id
_entity_poly.type
_entity_poly.pdbx_seq_one_letter_code
_entity_poly.pdbx_strand_id
1 'polypeptide(L)'
;MVKYTPPYAEYEFLFNEVFDVYDSISGIDHEEFDADFVRMIMEGWGEYCTEVLLPLNEIGDREGLTFEAGEVTMPTGFVDAW
;
A
#
# COMPACT_ATOMS: atom_id res chain seq x y z
N MET A 1 -2.81 -20.23 -3.64
CA MET A 1 -1.98 -19.09 -3.20
C MET A 1 -2.60 -17.84 -3.75
N VAL A 2 -2.97 -16.89 -2.88
CA VAL A 2 -3.51 -15.60 -3.31
C VAL A 2 -2.41 -14.83 -4.03
N LYS A 3 -2.74 -14.19 -5.15
CA LYS A 3 -1.82 -13.35 -5.92
C LYS A 3 -2.30 -11.91 -5.82
N TYR A 4 -1.42 -11.02 -5.37
CA TYR A 4 -1.60 -9.58 -5.51
C TYR A 4 -0.70 -9.10 -6.65
N THR A 5 -1.21 -8.17 -7.46
CA THR A 5 -0.45 -7.51 -8.52
C THR A 5 -0.79 -6.03 -8.41
N PRO A 6 0.18 -5.17 -8.06
CA PRO A 6 -0.06 -3.74 -7.95
C PRO A 6 -0.64 -3.17 -9.27
N PRO A 7 -1.78 -2.46 -9.23
CA PRO A 7 -2.48 -1.98 -10.43
C PRO A 7 -1.94 -0.61 -10.88
N TYR A 8 -0.65 -0.54 -11.22
CA TYR A 8 0.01 0.72 -11.55
C TYR A 8 -0.63 1.43 -12.75
N ALA A 9 -0.93 0.68 -13.81
CA ALA A 9 -1.49 1.24 -15.04
C ALA A 9 -2.88 1.88 -14.80
N GLU A 10 -3.69 1.28 -13.93
CA GLU A 10 -5.00 1.82 -13.56
C GLU A 10 -4.86 3.14 -12.79
N TYR A 11 -3.92 3.23 -11.85
CA TYR A 11 -3.68 4.50 -11.13
C TYR A 11 -3.05 5.56 -12.03
N GLU A 12 -2.11 5.19 -12.90
CA GLU A 12 -1.53 6.09 -13.89
C GLU A 12 -2.61 6.67 -14.82
N PHE A 13 -3.53 5.82 -15.31
CA PHE A 13 -4.68 6.27 -16.10
C PHE A 13 -5.54 7.27 -15.33
N LEU A 14 -5.90 6.96 -14.08
CA LEU A 14 -6.73 7.86 -13.27
C LEU A 14 -6.04 9.21 -13.03
N PHE A 15 -4.74 9.20 -12.71
CA PHE A 15 -4.02 10.41 -12.36
C PHE A 15 -3.72 11.31 -13.57
N ASN A 16 -3.41 10.72 -14.72
CA ASN A 16 -3.00 11.44 -15.91
C ASN A 16 -4.15 11.75 -16.88
N GLU A 17 -5.16 10.89 -16.99
CA GLU A 17 -6.18 11.01 -18.05
C GLU A 17 -7.57 11.36 -17.52
N VAL A 18 -7.85 11.13 -16.23
CA VAL A 18 -9.19 11.34 -15.65
C VAL A 18 -9.24 12.56 -14.75
N PHE A 19 -8.23 12.76 -13.90
CA PHE A 19 -8.29 13.72 -12.80
C PHE A 19 -7.28 14.87 -12.87
N ASP A 20 -6.37 14.89 -13.85
CA ASP A 20 -5.32 15.91 -13.99
C ASP A 20 -4.60 16.20 -12.64
N VAL A 21 -4.21 15.13 -11.93
CA VAL A 21 -3.83 15.21 -10.51
C VAL A 21 -2.66 16.16 -10.29
N TYR A 22 -1.65 16.11 -11.16
CA TYR A 22 -0.44 16.92 -11.04
C TYR A 22 -0.72 18.42 -11.17
N ASP A 23 -1.63 18.82 -12.06
CA ASP A 23 -2.08 20.21 -12.18
C ASP A 23 -2.92 20.61 -10.96
N SER A 24 -3.73 19.69 -10.43
CA SER A 24 -4.59 19.97 -9.27
C SER A 24 -3.81 20.24 -7.97
N ILE A 25 -2.57 19.74 -7.88
CA ILE A 25 -1.71 19.86 -6.70
C ILE A 25 -0.58 20.89 -6.85
N SER A 26 -0.51 21.59 -7.98
CA SER A 26 0.61 22.51 -8.32
C SER A 26 0.74 23.73 -7.39
N GLY A 27 -0.22 23.95 -6.47
CA GLY A 27 -0.21 25.02 -5.47
C GLY A 27 0.21 24.58 -4.06
N ILE A 28 0.56 23.31 -3.88
CA ILE A 28 1.09 22.77 -2.63
C ILE A 28 2.61 22.94 -2.64
N ASP A 29 3.22 23.20 -1.49
CA ASP A 29 4.67 23.47 -1.32
C ASP A 29 5.53 22.20 -1.47
N HIS A 30 5.30 21.47 -2.56
CA HIS A 30 5.95 20.21 -2.92
C HIS A 30 6.08 20.12 -4.45
N GLU A 31 6.97 20.93 -5.03
CA GLU A 31 7.22 20.99 -6.48
C GLU A 31 7.74 19.66 -7.08
N GLU A 32 8.19 18.73 -6.23
CA GLU A 32 8.69 17.41 -6.61
C GLU A 32 7.61 16.35 -6.88
N PHE A 33 6.33 16.66 -6.65
CA PHE A 33 5.21 15.75 -6.93
C PHE A 33 4.80 15.76 -8.41
N ASP A 34 5.72 15.31 -9.28
CA ASP A 34 5.44 15.04 -10.68
C ASP A 34 5.04 13.57 -10.93
N ALA A 35 4.80 13.23 -12.20
CA ALA A 35 4.36 11.90 -12.59
C ALA A 35 5.40 10.81 -12.29
N ASP A 36 6.67 11.11 -12.49
CA ASP A 36 7.76 10.16 -12.25
C ASP A 36 7.95 9.91 -10.75
N PHE A 37 7.86 10.96 -9.93
CA PHE A 37 7.93 10.84 -8.48
C PHE A 37 6.78 10.02 -7.91
N VAL A 38 5.54 10.28 -8.34
CA VAL A 38 4.38 9.50 -7.90
C VAL A 38 4.48 8.05 -8.36
N ARG A 39 4.97 7.80 -9.58
CA ARG A 39 5.23 6.43 -10.06
C ARG A 39 6.25 5.71 -9.19
N MET A 40 7.36 6.35 -8.86
CA MET A 40 8.38 5.78 -7.98
C MET A 40 7.80 5.40 -6.60
N ILE A 41 6.96 6.27 -6.03
CA ILE A 41 6.26 5.98 -4.77
C ILE A 41 5.34 4.77 -4.92
N MET A 42 4.53 4.72 -5.98
CA MET A 42 3.64 3.59 -6.24
C MET A 42 4.43 2.28 -6.35
N GLU A 43 5.54 2.27 -7.08
CA GLU A 43 6.38 1.08 -7.24
C GLU A 43 6.93 0.57 -5.89
N GLY A 44 7.45 1.47 -5.04
CA GLY A 44 7.93 1.10 -3.71
C GLY A 44 6.82 0.55 -2.80
N TRP A 45 5.63 1.15 -2.83
CA TRP A 45 4.48 0.63 -2.07
C TRP A 45 3.97 -0.70 -2.62
N GLY A 46 3.97 -0.89 -3.93
CA GLY A 46 3.55 -2.16 -4.53
C GLY A 46 4.52 -3.29 -4.24
N GLU A 47 5.83 -3.03 -4.19
CA GLU A 47 6.83 -3.97 -3.70
C GLU A 47 6.59 -4.33 -2.24
N TYR A 48 6.44 -3.34 -1.36
CA TYR A 48 6.14 -3.57 0.06
C TYR A 48 4.85 -4.37 0.27
N CYS A 49 3.77 -4.04 -0.44
CA CYS A 49 2.52 -4.81 -0.40
C CYS A 49 2.72 -6.27 -0.83
N THR A 50 3.63 -6.53 -1.77
CA THR A 50 3.89 -7.87 -2.31
C THR A 50 4.84 -8.68 -1.42
N GLU A 51 5.89 -8.05 -0.89
CA GLU A 51 6.94 -8.73 -0.13
C GLU A 51 6.64 -8.82 1.36
N VAL A 52 5.90 -7.86 1.92
CA VAL A 52 5.62 -7.78 3.36
C VAL A 52 4.15 -8.11 3.65
N LEU A 53 3.21 -7.41 3.02
CA LEU A 53 1.79 -7.54 3.40
C LEU A 53 1.12 -8.81 2.85
N LEU A 54 1.39 -9.18 1.60
CA LEU A 54 0.77 -10.36 0.96
C LEU A 54 1.07 -11.68 1.71
N PRO A 55 2.30 -11.96 2.18
CA PRO A 55 2.57 -13.14 3.01
C PRO A 55 1.76 -13.17 4.31
N LEU A 56 1.52 -12.01 4.92
CA LEU A 56 0.75 -11.90 6.17
C LEU A 56 -0.75 -12.16 5.98
N ASN A 57 -1.28 -12.05 4.75
CA ASN A 57 -2.69 -12.23 4.47
C ASN A 57 -3.22 -13.62 4.90
N GLU A 58 -2.48 -14.69 4.59
CA GLU A 58 -2.87 -16.05 5.00
C GLU A 58 -2.67 -16.28 6.51
N ILE A 59 -1.60 -15.71 7.08
CA ILE A 59 -1.29 -15.82 8.51
C ILE A 59 -2.41 -15.16 9.34
N GLY A 60 -2.84 -13.97 8.93
CA GLY A 60 -3.92 -13.24 9.60
C GLY A 60 -5.24 -13.99 9.58
N ASP A 61 -5.60 -14.60 8.45
CA ASP A 61 -6.83 -15.41 8.32
C ASP A 61 -6.78 -16.69 9.18
N ARG A 62 -5.63 -17.35 9.22
CA ARG A 62 -5.45 -18.63 9.94
C ARG A 62 -5.35 -18.46 11.46
N GLU A 63 -4.62 -17.46 11.92
CA GLU A 63 -4.32 -17.26 13.34
C GLU A 63 -5.35 -16.36 14.03
N GLY A 64 -5.85 -15.34 13.33
CA GLY A 64 -6.78 -14.37 13.89
C GLY A 64 -6.21 -13.58 15.07
N LEU A 65 -7.07 -12.77 15.70
CA LEU A 65 -6.74 -12.06 16.93
C LEU A 65 -7.13 -12.89 18.15
N THR A 66 -6.31 -12.89 19.19
CA THR A 66 -6.69 -13.42 20.50
C THR A 66 -6.85 -12.29 21.51
N PHE A 67 -7.78 -12.47 22.44
CA PHE A 67 -8.02 -11.53 23.52
C PHE A 67 -8.07 -12.28 24.85
N GLU A 68 -7.14 -11.98 25.74
CA GLU A 68 -7.02 -12.63 27.05
C GLU A 68 -6.63 -11.60 28.10
N ALA A 69 -7.31 -11.64 29.26
CA ALA A 69 -7.02 -10.79 30.43
C ALA A 69 -6.95 -9.26 30.15
N GLY A 70 -7.63 -8.77 29.11
CA GLY A 70 -7.62 -7.35 28.75
C GLY A 70 -6.57 -6.98 27.69
N GLU A 71 -5.77 -7.94 27.23
CA GLU A 71 -4.75 -7.75 26.20
C GLU A 71 -5.15 -8.40 24.88
N VAL A 72 -4.78 -7.76 23.76
CA VAL A 72 -4.97 -8.27 22.40
C VAL A 72 -3.63 -8.71 21.85
N THR A 73 -3.56 -9.93 21.32
CA THR A 73 -2.38 -10.46 20.64
C THR A 73 -2.63 -10.54 19.14
N MET A 74 -1.71 -9.98 18.36
CA MET A 74 -1.74 -9.97 16.90
C MET A 74 -1.21 -11.29 16.32
N PRO A 75 -1.61 -11.65 15.08
CA PRO A 75 -1.02 -12.77 14.36
C PRO A 75 0.48 -12.58 14.16
N THR A 76 1.18 -13.67 13.92
CA THR A 76 2.62 -13.68 13.70
C THR A 76 3.02 -12.70 12.59
N GLY A 77 4.03 -11.86 12.86
CA GLY A 77 4.61 -10.91 11.89
C GLY A 77 3.81 -9.63 11.64
N PHE A 78 2.58 -9.48 12.16
CA PHE A 78 1.79 -8.25 11.96
C PHE A 78 2.38 -7.03 12.68
N VAL A 79 2.96 -7.22 13.87
CA VAL A 79 3.59 -6.11 14.61
C VAL A 79 4.90 -5.69 13.97
N ASP A 80 5.67 -6.64 13.40
CA ASP A 80 6.95 -6.34 12.75
C ASP A 80 6.79 -5.59 11.43
N ALA A 81 5.60 -5.68 10.81
CA ALA A 81 5.28 -4.97 9.58
C ALA A 81 4.89 -3.50 9.81
N TRP A 82 4.62 -3.06 11.05
CA TRP A 82 4.12 -1.71 11.38
C TRP A 82 5.19 -0.85 12.05
#